data_AF-T0SYT9-F1
#
_entry.id   AF-T0SYT9-F1
#
_cell.length_a   1.000
_cell.length_b   1.000
_cell.length_c   1.000
_cell.angle_alpha   90.00
_cell.angle_beta   90.00
_cell.angle_gamma   90.00
#
_symmetry.space_group_name_H-M   'P 1'
#
loop_
_entity.id
_entity.type
_entity.pdbx_description
1 polymer ?
#
loop_
_entity_poly.entity_id
_entity_poly.type
_entity_poly.pdbx_seq_one_letter_code
_entity_poly.pdbx_strand_id
1 'polypeptide(L)'
;MKLILFLVFILISCQSQIDWKSSLQKDLNAITNLELNSRYTNKGIIKTPLNTWISLLSYKENSIKRCLFYKTPFKDKLGVLKITSVRKGKCDPFAKELIYTKSLEELSINYLSGDHIENSNILELVFLMGSERKKLEIPLLNYEVPKKYKRYDNQLNSSFVDDVAFGDFFVKKTLKDGQLCHGVNSSCQDVVANNCDLCENGAVEVVDFNCPQGGSKYCGQNNCGKKNEPACPRGYKVLGSKLASLCFDGSPAGFCEPGLKTYCNKKNILVCL
;
A
#
# COMPACT_ATOMS: atom_id res chain seq x y z
N MET A 1 32.01 -7.31 -63.46
CA MET A 1 32.62 -7.01 -62.14
C MET A 1 32.09 -5.73 -61.46
N LYS A 2 31.65 -4.69 -62.18
CA LYS A 2 31.08 -3.47 -61.57
C LYS A 2 29.68 -3.61 -60.96
N LEU A 3 28.87 -4.57 -61.43
CA LEU A 3 27.51 -4.80 -60.91
C LEU A 3 27.48 -5.50 -59.53
N ILE A 4 28.50 -6.33 -59.24
CA ILE A 4 28.60 -7.08 -57.98
C ILE A 4 29.01 -6.15 -56.82
N LEU A 5 29.83 -5.12 -57.09
CA LEU A 5 30.21 -4.14 -56.08
C LEU A 5 29.03 -3.27 -55.60
N PHE A 6 28.04 -3.05 -56.47
CA PHE A 6 26.85 -2.25 -56.14
C PHE A 6 25.85 -3.02 -55.27
N LEU A 7 25.72 -4.34 -55.46
CA LEU A 7 24.89 -5.21 -54.64
C LEU A 7 25.46 -5.42 -53.22
N VAL A 8 26.78 -5.41 -53.06
CA VAL A 8 27.43 -5.51 -51.74
C VAL A 8 27.24 -4.23 -50.91
N PHE A 9 27.17 -3.05 -51.55
CA PHE A 9 26.94 -1.79 -50.83
C PHE A 9 25.50 -1.64 -50.30
N ILE A 10 24.52 -2.25 -50.96
CA ILE A 10 23.12 -2.20 -50.52
C ILE A 10 22.92 -3.04 -49.24
N LEU A 11 23.63 -4.17 -49.10
CA LEU A 11 23.52 -5.05 -47.93
C LEU A 11 24.21 -4.53 -46.66
N ILE A 12 25.12 -3.55 -46.76
CA ILE A 12 25.84 -2.98 -45.60
C ILE A 12 25.02 -1.84 -44.93
N SER A 13 23.99 -1.33 -45.59
CA SER A 13 23.21 -0.18 -45.09
C SER A 13 22.07 -0.52 -44.13
N CYS A 14 21.89 -1.80 -43.77
CA CYS A 14 20.90 -2.22 -42.77
C CYS A 14 21.47 -2.07 -41.35
N GLN A 15 21.77 -0.84 -40.96
CA GLN A 15 22.14 -0.51 -39.59
C GLN A 15 20.85 -0.52 -38.76
N SER A 16 20.55 -1.63 -38.11
CA SER A 16 19.34 -1.81 -37.32
C SER A 16 19.30 -0.78 -36.19
N GLN A 17 18.53 0.28 -36.40
CA GLN A 17 18.20 1.23 -35.34
C GLN A 17 17.45 0.45 -34.26
N ILE A 18 18.05 0.33 -33.08
CA ILE A 18 17.47 -0.40 -31.95
C ILE A 18 16.12 0.25 -31.61
N ASP A 19 15.03 -0.47 -31.88
CA ASP A 19 13.68 -0.02 -31.57
C ASP A 19 13.51 0.02 -30.05
N TRP A 20 13.13 1.18 -29.52
CA TRP A 20 12.96 1.38 -28.09
C TRP A 20 11.90 0.45 -27.50
N LYS A 21 10.90 0.06 -28.28
CA LYS A 21 9.84 -0.86 -27.84
C LYS A 21 10.41 -2.25 -27.59
N SER A 22 11.14 -2.78 -28.56
CA SER A 22 11.74 -4.12 -28.45
C SER A 22 12.77 -4.19 -27.32
N SER A 23 13.56 -3.13 -27.14
CA SER A 23 14.51 -3.09 -26.03
C SER A 23 13.82 -2.97 -24.68
N LEU A 24 12.79 -2.12 -24.55
CA LEU A 24 12.03 -1.98 -23.31
C LEU A 24 11.30 -3.28 -22.95
N GLN A 25 10.71 -3.95 -23.94
CA GLN A 25 10.04 -5.23 -23.76
C GLN A 25 11.04 -6.31 -23.33
N LYS A 26 12.20 -6.40 -23.98
CA LYS A 26 13.27 -7.34 -23.59
C LYS A 26 13.73 -7.11 -22.15
N ASP A 27 13.95 -5.86 -21.79
CA ASP A 27 14.42 -5.46 -20.45
C ASP A 27 13.42 -5.83 -19.35
N LEU A 28 12.13 -5.59 -19.59
CA LEU A 28 11.08 -5.73 -18.59
C LEU A 28 10.50 -7.14 -18.51
N ASN A 29 10.58 -7.95 -19.57
CA ASN A 29 10.10 -9.34 -19.53
C ASN A 29 10.84 -10.18 -18.49
N ALA A 30 12.11 -9.88 -18.22
CA ALA A 30 12.96 -10.65 -17.30
C ALA A 30 13.07 -10.06 -15.90
N ILE A 31 12.32 -9.00 -15.59
CA ILE A 31 12.54 -8.22 -14.37
C ILE A 31 11.83 -8.78 -13.14
N THR A 32 12.50 -8.75 -11.99
CA THR A 32 11.92 -9.11 -10.69
C THR A 32 11.60 -7.90 -9.81
N ASN A 33 12.32 -6.78 -9.99
CA ASN A 33 12.15 -5.57 -9.20
C ASN A 33 11.83 -4.38 -10.11
N LEU A 34 10.55 -4.01 -10.11
CA LEU A 34 9.99 -2.87 -10.84
C LEU A 34 9.33 -1.90 -9.85
N GLU A 35 9.77 -0.65 -9.90
CA GLU A 35 9.19 0.47 -9.15
C GLU A 35 8.44 1.38 -10.12
N LEU A 36 7.11 1.39 -10.05
CA LEU A 36 6.24 2.26 -10.85
C LEU A 36 5.99 3.59 -10.12
N ASN A 37 5.96 4.70 -10.86
CA ASN A 37 5.60 6.00 -10.29
C ASN A 37 4.08 6.14 -10.17
N SER A 38 3.56 5.89 -8.96
CA SER A 38 2.12 5.93 -8.63
C SER A 38 1.43 7.27 -8.91
N ARG A 39 2.17 8.37 -9.07
CA ARG A 39 1.61 9.67 -9.47
C ARG A 39 1.12 9.70 -10.93
N TYR A 40 1.63 8.80 -11.78
CA TYR A 40 1.34 8.80 -13.22
C TYR A 40 0.77 7.47 -13.70
N THR A 41 1.11 6.35 -13.04
CA THR A 41 0.55 5.03 -13.37
C THR A 41 -0.96 4.97 -13.11
N ASN A 42 -1.73 4.49 -14.09
CA ASN A 42 -3.19 4.38 -14.02
C ASN A 42 -3.90 5.73 -13.80
N LYS A 43 -3.29 6.85 -14.23
CA LYS A 43 -3.85 8.21 -14.11
C LYS A 43 -4.29 8.84 -15.44
N GLY A 44 -4.19 8.10 -16.55
CA GLY A 44 -4.51 8.59 -17.89
C GLY A 44 -3.32 9.27 -18.58
N ILE A 45 -3.60 10.23 -19.46
CA ILE A 45 -2.57 10.87 -20.31
C ILE A 45 -1.72 11.83 -19.48
N ILE A 46 -0.40 11.69 -19.59
CA ILE A 46 0.59 12.48 -18.86
C ILE A 46 0.84 13.80 -19.59
N LYS A 47 0.13 14.87 -19.20
CA LYS A 47 0.30 16.21 -19.79
C LYS A 47 1.02 17.21 -18.86
N THR A 48 1.12 16.91 -17.57
CA THR A 48 1.66 17.83 -16.56
C THR A 48 2.68 17.15 -15.64
N PRO A 49 3.71 17.87 -15.15
CA PRO A 49 4.07 19.26 -15.48
C PRO A 49 4.57 19.41 -16.93
N LEU A 50 4.41 20.59 -17.54
CA LEU A 50 4.78 20.85 -18.94
C LEU A 50 6.30 20.89 -19.15
N ASN A 51 6.78 20.43 -20.32
CA ASN A 51 8.19 20.43 -20.75
C ASN A 51 9.20 19.85 -19.72
N THR A 52 8.77 18.92 -18.88
CA THR A 52 9.53 18.45 -17.72
C THR A 52 9.82 16.96 -17.83
N TRP A 53 11.02 16.55 -17.42
CA TRP A 53 11.38 15.15 -17.31
C TRP A 53 10.71 14.50 -16.10
N ILE A 54 9.91 13.47 -16.37
CA ILE A 54 9.17 12.71 -15.38
C ILE A 54 9.72 11.29 -15.36
N SER A 55 10.09 10.79 -14.18
CA SER A 55 10.40 9.37 -14.02
C SER A 55 9.10 8.56 -14.01
N LEU A 56 8.93 7.67 -14.97
CA LEU A 56 7.73 6.82 -15.08
C LEU A 56 7.88 5.52 -14.30
N LEU A 57 9.04 4.89 -14.45
CA LEU A 57 9.38 3.65 -13.76
C LEU A 57 10.88 3.52 -13.59
N SER A 58 11.29 2.65 -12.68
CA SER A 58 12.67 2.20 -12.56
C SER A 58 12.75 0.72 -12.25
N TYR A 59 13.81 0.08 -12.72
CA TYR A 59 14.03 -1.35 -12.57
C TYR A 59 15.51 -1.69 -12.43
N LYS A 60 15.82 -2.87 -11.91
CA LYS A 60 17.21 -3.33 -11.73
C LYS A 60 17.50 -4.58 -12.56
N GLU A 61 18.45 -4.46 -13.49
CA GLU A 61 19.00 -5.61 -14.22
C GLU A 61 20.47 -5.80 -13.81
N ASN A 62 20.84 -6.97 -13.26
CA ASN A 62 22.23 -7.35 -12.96
C ASN A 62 23.05 -6.23 -12.24
N SER A 63 22.46 -5.63 -11.20
CA SER A 63 23.01 -4.50 -10.41
C SER A 63 23.02 -3.12 -11.07
N ILE A 64 22.52 -2.98 -12.30
CA ILE A 64 22.35 -1.69 -12.98
C ILE A 64 20.91 -1.22 -12.78
N LYS A 65 20.72 -0.04 -12.18
CA LYS A 65 19.39 0.59 -12.12
C LYS A 65 19.11 1.28 -13.46
N ARG A 66 18.05 0.86 -14.14
CA ARG A 66 17.52 1.52 -15.34
C ARG A 66 16.28 2.32 -14.98
N CYS A 67 16.11 3.46 -15.63
CA CYS A 67 15.02 4.37 -15.36
C CYS A 67 14.43 4.87 -16.69
N LEU A 68 13.12 4.74 -16.82
CA LEU A 68 12.37 5.26 -17.96
C LEU A 68 11.87 6.66 -17.60
N PHE A 69 12.24 7.62 -18.43
CA PHE A 69 11.83 9.00 -18.33
C PHE A 69 10.97 9.42 -19.50
N TYR A 70 9.99 10.26 -19.23
CA TYR A 70 9.19 10.94 -20.23
C TYR A 70 9.31 12.44 -20.07
N LYS A 71 9.69 13.12 -21.14
CA LYS A 71 9.56 14.58 -21.23
C LYS A 71 8.20 14.91 -21.77
N THR A 72 7.40 15.63 -21.00
CA THR A 72 6.08 16.06 -21.45
C THR A 72 6.16 17.06 -22.60
N PRO A 73 5.22 17.02 -23.56
CA PRO A 73 5.16 17.96 -24.66
C PRO A 73 4.86 19.38 -24.17
N PHE A 74 5.28 20.37 -24.95
CA PHE A 74 4.96 21.79 -24.69
C PHE A 74 5.07 22.62 -25.96
N LYS A 75 3.99 23.31 -26.32
CA LYS A 75 3.87 24.05 -27.59
C LYS A 75 4.21 23.11 -28.76
N ASP A 76 5.15 23.51 -29.61
CA ASP A 76 5.56 22.74 -30.80
C ASP A 76 6.55 21.62 -30.49
N LYS A 77 6.95 21.44 -29.22
CA LYS A 77 7.86 20.37 -28.82
C LYS A 77 7.07 19.15 -28.38
N LEU A 78 7.20 18.08 -29.16
CA LEU A 78 6.63 16.77 -28.85
C LEU A 78 7.35 16.11 -27.67
N GLY A 79 6.64 15.19 -27.03
CA GLY A 79 7.14 14.41 -25.92
C GLY A 79 8.19 13.39 -26.35
N VAL A 80 9.01 13.00 -25.37
CA VAL A 80 10.21 12.19 -25.59
C VAL A 80 10.32 11.14 -24.49
N LEU A 81 10.46 9.87 -24.85
CA LEU A 81 10.91 8.82 -23.92
C LEU A 81 12.42 8.64 -24.00
N LYS A 82 13.01 8.42 -22.83
CA LYS A 82 14.42 8.15 -22.66
C LYS A 82 14.63 7.08 -21.60
N ILE A 83 15.56 6.16 -21.85
CA ILE A 83 16.04 5.21 -20.85
C ILE A 83 17.47 5.57 -20.45
N THR A 84 17.69 5.71 -19.15
CA THR A 84 19.02 5.94 -18.56
C THR A 84 19.45 4.73 -17.75
N SER A 85 20.76 4.50 -17.65
CA SER A 85 21.34 3.55 -16.70
C SER A 85 22.22 4.23 -15.67
N VAL A 86 22.13 3.77 -14.43
CA VAL A 86 22.91 4.27 -13.30
C VAL A 86 23.43 3.08 -12.50
N ARG A 87 24.75 3.04 -12.25
CA ARG A 87 25.38 1.98 -11.43
C ARG A 87 25.19 2.22 -9.93
N LYS A 88 25.26 3.47 -9.48
CA LYS A 88 25.05 3.91 -8.10
C LYS A 88 24.40 5.29 -8.08
N GLY A 89 23.46 5.52 -7.15
CA GLY A 89 22.77 6.80 -7.01
C GLY A 89 21.30 6.76 -7.44
N LYS A 90 20.68 7.95 -7.49
CA LYS A 90 19.28 8.13 -7.90
C LYS A 90 19.15 8.16 -9.42
N CYS A 91 17.96 7.86 -9.93
CA CYS A 91 17.65 8.05 -11.35
C CYS A 91 17.83 9.53 -11.72
N ASP A 92 18.56 9.80 -12.79
CA ASP A 92 18.82 11.15 -13.29
C ASP A 92 18.51 11.20 -14.79
N PRO A 93 17.54 12.03 -15.24
CA PRO A 93 17.21 12.17 -16.66
C PRO A 93 18.33 12.77 -17.50
N PHE A 94 19.39 13.34 -16.89
CA PHE A 94 20.54 13.91 -17.58
C PHE A 94 21.74 12.94 -17.67
N ALA A 95 21.62 11.74 -17.10
CA ALA A 95 22.63 10.70 -17.25
C ALA A 95 22.75 10.21 -18.71
N LYS A 96 23.84 9.47 -19.00
CA LYS A 96 24.13 8.90 -20.32
C LYS A 96 22.94 8.09 -20.83
N GLU A 97 22.42 8.49 -21.98
CA GLU A 97 21.23 7.88 -22.60
C GLU A 97 21.60 6.55 -23.23
N LEU A 98 20.74 5.55 -23.05
CA LEU A 98 20.85 4.27 -23.75
C LEU A 98 19.93 4.23 -24.97
N ILE A 99 18.73 4.78 -24.84
CA ILE A 99 17.65 4.67 -25.83
C ILE A 99 16.80 5.93 -25.82
N TYR A 100 16.41 6.38 -27.01
CA TYR A 100 15.66 7.61 -27.24
C TYR A 100 14.54 7.38 -28.24
N THR A 101 13.35 7.92 -27.97
CA THR A 101 12.29 8.05 -29.00
C THR A 101 11.99 9.52 -29.28
N LYS A 102 11.61 9.81 -30.52
CA LYS A 102 11.16 11.14 -30.94
C LYS A 102 9.65 11.09 -31.19
N SER A 103 8.99 12.20 -30.84
CA SER A 103 7.67 12.55 -31.39
C SER A 103 6.46 11.85 -30.78
N LEU A 104 6.32 11.89 -29.44
CA LEU A 104 5.10 11.44 -28.75
C LEU A 104 4.20 12.63 -28.42
N GLU A 105 3.01 12.68 -29.01
CA GLU A 105 2.01 13.71 -28.71
C GLU A 105 1.33 13.46 -27.37
N GLU A 106 1.01 12.20 -27.10
CA GLU A 106 0.40 11.74 -25.86
C GLU A 106 1.06 10.46 -25.39
N LEU A 107 1.11 10.28 -24.06
CA LEU A 107 1.57 9.05 -23.43
C LEU A 107 0.76 8.79 -22.16
N SER A 108 0.35 7.54 -21.96
CA SER A 108 -0.13 7.02 -20.67
C SER A 108 0.56 5.70 -20.36
N ILE A 109 0.76 5.45 -19.07
CA ILE A 109 1.33 4.21 -18.55
C ILE A 109 0.34 3.57 -17.60
N ASN A 110 -0.05 2.33 -17.90
CA ASN A 110 -1.02 1.58 -17.11
C ASN A 110 -0.42 0.27 -16.64
N TYR A 111 -0.87 -0.17 -15.48
CA TYR A 111 -0.50 -1.43 -14.88
C TYR A 111 -1.76 -2.24 -14.64
N LEU A 112 -1.84 -3.39 -15.30
CA LEU A 112 -2.97 -4.31 -15.27
C LEU A 112 -2.52 -5.56 -14.49
N SER A 113 -3.16 -5.80 -13.35
CA SER A 113 -2.93 -7.01 -12.55
C SER A 113 -4.10 -7.97 -12.77
N GLY A 114 -3.79 -9.23 -13.07
CA GLY A 114 -4.79 -10.27 -13.25
C GLY A 114 -5.21 -10.89 -11.92
N ASP A 115 -6.51 -10.91 -11.63
CA ASP A 115 -7.06 -11.51 -10.41
C ASP A 115 -7.23 -13.06 -10.52
N HIS A 116 -7.03 -13.65 -11.70
CA HIS A 116 -7.22 -15.10 -11.95
C HIS A 116 -6.02 -15.76 -12.64
N ILE A 117 -5.98 -17.10 -12.52
CA ILE A 117 -4.88 -18.06 -12.74
C ILE A 117 -4.19 -17.97 -14.13
N GLU A 118 -4.74 -17.23 -15.10
CA GLU A 118 -4.15 -17.11 -16.45
C GLU A 118 -3.66 -15.70 -16.85
N ASN A 119 -3.77 -14.67 -16.00
CA ASN A 119 -3.43 -13.31 -16.41
C ASN A 119 -2.12 -12.80 -15.79
N SER A 120 -1.05 -12.85 -16.59
CA SER A 120 0.23 -12.21 -16.28
C SER A 120 0.06 -10.73 -15.94
N ASN A 121 0.89 -10.20 -15.06
CA ASN A 121 0.95 -8.76 -14.80
C ASN A 121 1.40 -8.04 -16.08
N ILE A 122 0.61 -7.10 -16.60
CA ILE A 122 0.92 -6.40 -17.86
C ILE A 122 1.24 -4.94 -17.56
N LEU A 123 2.39 -4.48 -18.06
CA LEU A 123 2.67 -3.06 -18.21
C LEU A 123 2.22 -2.61 -19.59
N GLU A 124 1.32 -1.64 -19.64
CA GLU A 124 0.79 -1.07 -20.86
C GLU A 124 1.28 0.37 -21.05
N LEU A 125 1.81 0.65 -22.24
CA LEU A 125 2.15 2.00 -22.69
C LEU A 125 1.26 2.34 -23.88
N VAL A 126 0.38 3.32 -23.72
CA VAL A 126 -0.46 3.84 -24.81
C VAL A 126 0.05 5.21 -25.20
N PHE A 127 0.29 5.42 -26.49
CA PHE A 127 0.89 6.65 -26.99
C PHE A 127 0.36 7.06 -28.36
N LEU A 128 0.39 8.36 -28.63
CA LEU A 128 0.00 8.95 -29.91
C LEU A 128 1.26 9.41 -30.66
N MET A 129 1.42 8.94 -31.90
CA MET A 129 2.48 9.36 -32.82
C MET A 129 1.85 9.80 -34.14
N GLY A 130 1.81 11.11 -34.38
CA GLY A 130 0.99 11.65 -35.46
C GLY A 130 -0.48 11.29 -35.24
N SER A 131 -1.16 10.84 -36.30
CA SER A 131 -2.56 10.45 -36.23
C SER A 131 -2.81 9.02 -35.71
N GLU A 132 -1.76 8.27 -35.35
CA GLU A 132 -1.87 6.86 -35.00
C GLU A 132 -1.69 6.63 -33.49
N ARG A 133 -2.74 6.12 -32.85
CA ARG A 133 -2.69 5.69 -31.45
C ARG A 133 -2.15 4.27 -31.38
N LYS A 134 -1.01 4.10 -30.70
CA LYS A 134 -0.33 2.82 -30.53
C LYS A 134 -0.38 2.38 -29.08
N LYS A 135 -0.27 1.06 -28.90
CA LYS A 135 -0.24 0.41 -27.60
C LYS A 135 0.90 -0.61 -27.59
N LEU A 136 1.68 -0.61 -26.51
CA LEU A 136 2.73 -1.59 -26.23
C LEU A 136 2.37 -2.29 -24.93
N GLU A 137 2.13 -3.59 -25.00
CA GLU A 137 1.86 -4.46 -23.85
C GLU A 137 3.11 -5.29 -23.54
N ILE A 138 3.55 -5.22 -22.28
CA ILE A 138 4.74 -5.90 -21.82
C ILE A 138 4.33 -6.83 -20.68
N PRO A 139 4.34 -8.16 -20.89
CA PRO A 139 4.06 -9.11 -19.83
C PRO A 139 5.25 -9.15 -18.86
N LEU A 140 4.99 -8.85 -17.60
CA LEU A 140 5.97 -8.86 -16.52
C LEU A 140 6.00 -10.25 -15.88
N LEU A 141 6.54 -11.23 -16.62
CA LEU A 141 6.46 -12.66 -16.28
C LEU A 141 7.10 -13.00 -14.93
N ASN A 142 8.18 -12.30 -14.56
CA ASN A 142 8.92 -12.53 -13.32
C ASN A 142 8.59 -11.51 -12.21
N TYR A 143 7.62 -10.62 -12.45
CA TYR A 143 7.22 -9.63 -11.48
C TYR A 143 6.11 -10.19 -10.59
N GLU A 144 6.50 -10.69 -9.43
CA GLU A 144 5.58 -11.07 -8.37
C GLU A 144 5.14 -9.81 -7.63
N VAL A 145 3.87 -9.42 -7.79
CA VAL A 145 3.27 -8.45 -6.88
C VAL A 145 3.15 -9.13 -5.53
N PRO A 146 3.64 -8.54 -4.44
CA PRO A 146 3.25 -9.00 -3.12
C PRO A 146 1.74 -8.86 -3.03
N LYS A 147 1.01 -9.99 -3.14
CA LYS A 147 -0.43 -10.02 -2.99
C LYS A 147 -0.71 -9.46 -1.60
N LYS A 148 -1.17 -8.21 -1.54
CA LYS A 148 -1.87 -7.75 -0.35
C LYS A 148 -3.16 -8.54 -0.35
N TYR A 149 -3.12 -9.71 0.29
CA TYR A 149 -4.33 -10.42 0.64
C TYR A 149 -5.18 -9.41 1.40
N LYS A 150 -6.22 -8.87 0.76
CA LYS A 150 -7.37 -8.40 1.52
C LYS A 150 -7.79 -9.64 2.30
N ARG A 151 -7.86 -9.56 3.63
CA ARG A 151 -8.60 -10.56 4.39
C ARG A 151 -9.95 -10.67 3.67
N TYR A 152 -10.21 -11.84 3.08
CA TYR A 152 -11.55 -12.13 2.63
C TYR A 152 -12.38 -12.14 3.91
N ASP A 153 -13.16 -11.09 4.13
CA ASP A 153 -14.34 -11.24 4.95
C ASP A 153 -15.13 -12.38 4.29
N ASN A 154 -15.42 -13.42 5.05
CA ASN A 154 -16.03 -14.65 4.60
C ASN A 154 -17.38 -14.34 3.92
N GLN A 155 -17.40 -14.17 2.60
CA GLN A 155 -18.59 -13.84 1.79
C GLN A 155 -19.16 -15.06 1.07
N LEU A 156 -19.11 -16.25 1.68
CA LEU A 156 -19.89 -17.39 1.18
C LEU A 156 -20.85 -17.82 2.29
N ASN A 157 -22.10 -17.36 2.16
CA ASN A 157 -23.19 -17.71 3.06
C ASN A 157 -23.69 -19.16 2.87
N SER A 158 -23.27 -19.86 1.81
CA SER A 158 -23.58 -21.29 1.58
C SER A 158 -22.66 -21.90 0.53
N SER A 159 -22.25 -23.16 0.74
CA SER A 159 -21.62 -24.01 -0.28
C SER A 159 -22.70 -24.82 -0.99
N PHE A 160 -22.65 -24.89 -2.33
CA PHE A 160 -23.46 -25.78 -3.16
C PHE A 160 -22.74 -27.09 -3.52
N VAL A 161 -21.67 -27.42 -2.78
CA VAL A 161 -20.94 -28.68 -2.92
C VAL A 161 -21.30 -29.54 -1.72
N ASP A 162 -22.12 -30.56 -1.95
CA ASP A 162 -22.37 -31.62 -0.97
C ASP A 162 -21.04 -32.33 -0.66
N ASP A 163 -20.78 -32.59 0.62
CA ASP A 163 -19.59 -33.25 1.19
C ASP A 163 -18.35 -32.42 1.55
N VAL A 164 -18.43 -31.08 1.56
CA VAL A 164 -17.41 -30.26 2.25
C VAL A 164 -17.90 -29.85 3.64
N ALA A 165 -17.59 -30.68 4.63
CA ALA A 165 -17.75 -30.31 6.04
C ALA A 165 -16.55 -29.43 6.46
N PHE A 166 -16.72 -28.11 6.45
CA PHE A 166 -15.88 -27.25 7.28
C PHE A 166 -16.27 -27.56 8.72
N GLY A 167 -15.34 -28.20 9.44
CA GLY A 167 -15.53 -28.69 10.81
C GLY A 167 -16.25 -27.67 11.68
N ASP A 168 -17.21 -28.19 12.45
CA ASP A 168 -18.10 -27.54 13.39
C ASP A 168 -17.97 -26.02 13.48
N PHE A 169 -19.06 -25.34 13.11
CA PHE A 169 -19.38 -23.97 13.50
C PHE A 169 -19.02 -23.75 14.97
N PHE A 170 -17.79 -23.32 15.24
CA PHE A 170 -17.61 -22.36 16.31
C PHE A 170 -18.32 -21.12 15.80
N VAL A 171 -19.61 -20.99 16.14
CA VAL A 171 -20.19 -19.68 16.40
C VAL A 171 -19.25 -19.09 17.44
N LYS A 172 -18.19 -18.41 16.97
CA LYS A 172 -17.19 -17.80 17.82
C LYS A 172 -18.01 -16.79 18.60
N LYS A 173 -18.29 -17.11 19.87
CA LYS A 173 -19.22 -16.35 20.71
C LYS A 173 -18.75 -14.91 20.69
N THR A 174 -19.43 -14.07 19.92
CA THR A 174 -19.11 -12.66 19.82
C THR A 174 -19.47 -12.01 21.15
N LEU A 175 -18.58 -11.15 21.61
CA LEU A 175 -18.80 -10.35 22.80
C LEU A 175 -19.45 -9.04 22.37
N LYS A 176 -20.57 -8.72 23.02
CA LYS A 176 -21.34 -7.49 22.79
C LYS A 176 -20.72 -6.32 23.52
N ASP A 177 -21.00 -5.11 23.04
CA ASP A 177 -20.57 -3.87 23.69
C ASP A 177 -20.95 -3.83 25.18
N GLY A 178 -20.01 -3.38 26.00
CA GLY A 178 -20.11 -3.34 27.46
C GLY A 178 -19.71 -4.64 28.17
N GLN A 179 -19.39 -5.72 27.45
CA GLN A 179 -18.84 -6.95 28.04
C GLN A 179 -17.33 -6.86 28.29
N LEU A 180 -16.84 -7.44 29.38
CA LEU A 180 -15.42 -7.51 29.71
C LEU A 180 -14.73 -8.56 28.80
N CYS A 181 -13.71 -8.15 28.06
CA CYS A 181 -12.95 -9.02 27.14
C CYS A 181 -11.49 -9.23 27.58
N HIS A 182 -11.01 -8.45 28.53
CA HIS A 182 -9.73 -8.65 29.18
C HIS A 182 -9.82 -7.99 30.56
N GLY A 183 -9.38 -8.70 31.60
CA GLY A 183 -9.53 -8.24 32.97
C GLY A 183 -8.26 -8.47 33.75
N VAL A 184 -7.81 -7.44 34.47
CA VAL A 184 -6.64 -7.50 35.35
C VAL A 184 -7.05 -7.20 36.79
N ASN A 185 -6.31 -7.73 37.76
CA ASN A 185 -6.49 -7.39 39.17
C ASN A 185 -5.48 -6.34 39.66
N SER A 186 -5.57 -5.94 40.93
CA SER A 186 -4.65 -5.00 41.58
C SER A 186 -3.19 -5.48 41.66
N SER A 187 -2.96 -6.79 41.47
CA SER A 187 -1.62 -7.38 41.36
C SER A 187 -1.15 -7.50 39.91
N CYS A 188 -1.89 -6.92 38.96
CA CYS A 188 -1.61 -6.91 37.53
C CYS A 188 -1.50 -8.31 36.92
N GLN A 189 -2.29 -9.25 37.45
CA GLN A 189 -2.46 -10.58 36.88
C GLN A 189 -3.77 -10.63 36.08
N ASP A 190 -3.75 -11.35 34.97
CA ASP A 190 -4.93 -11.58 34.15
C ASP A 190 -5.94 -12.45 34.93
N VAL A 191 -7.09 -11.87 35.27
CA VAL A 191 -8.24 -12.59 35.84
C VAL A 191 -9.22 -13.02 34.75
N VAL A 192 -9.18 -12.37 33.59
CA VAL A 192 -9.90 -12.77 32.38
C VAL A 192 -8.90 -12.70 31.22
N ALA A 193 -8.72 -13.83 30.53
CA ALA A 193 -7.82 -13.92 29.38
C ALA A 193 -8.22 -12.91 28.29
N ASN A 194 -7.23 -12.35 27.59
CA ASN A 194 -7.48 -11.37 26.55
C ASN A 194 -8.11 -12.04 25.32
N ASN A 195 -9.42 -11.89 25.19
CA ASN A 195 -10.23 -12.35 24.05
C ASN A 195 -10.97 -11.18 23.38
N CYS A 196 -10.39 -9.98 23.44
CA CYS A 196 -10.96 -8.77 22.82
C CYS A 196 -11.05 -8.83 21.29
N ASP A 197 -10.43 -9.84 20.66
CA ASP A 197 -10.64 -10.19 19.25
C ASP A 197 -12.05 -10.75 18.97
N LEU A 198 -12.83 -11.05 20.02
CA LEU A 198 -14.23 -11.49 19.94
C LEU A 198 -15.23 -10.33 19.98
N CYS A 199 -14.81 -9.10 20.25
CA CYS A 199 -15.71 -7.96 20.35
C CYS A 199 -16.21 -7.50 18.98
N GLU A 200 -17.51 -7.23 18.84
CA GLU A 200 -18.13 -6.81 17.57
C GLU A 200 -17.60 -5.46 17.05
N ASN A 201 -17.38 -4.49 17.95
CA ASN A 201 -17.01 -3.12 17.60
C ASN A 201 -15.59 -2.71 18.07
N GLY A 202 -14.75 -3.69 18.41
CA GLY A 202 -13.45 -3.46 19.05
C GLY A 202 -13.54 -3.40 20.57
N ALA A 203 -12.48 -2.91 21.22
CA ALA A 203 -12.40 -2.83 22.68
C ALA A 203 -11.83 -1.49 23.15
N VAL A 204 -12.34 -1.03 24.28
CA VAL A 204 -11.90 0.18 25.00
C VAL A 204 -11.13 -0.23 26.24
N GLU A 205 -9.94 0.32 26.40
CA GLU A 205 -9.17 0.19 27.63
C GLU A 205 -9.68 1.17 28.68
N VAL A 206 -9.90 0.67 29.90
CA VAL A 206 -10.42 1.45 31.02
C VAL A 206 -9.36 1.68 32.08
N VAL A 207 -9.54 2.74 32.88
CA VAL A 207 -8.66 3.02 34.01
C VAL A 207 -9.25 2.41 35.28
N ASP A 208 -8.63 1.33 35.76
CA ASP A 208 -8.98 0.60 36.98
C ASP A 208 -7.78 0.53 37.96
N PHE A 209 -6.77 -0.28 37.64
CA PHE A 209 -5.58 -0.55 38.45
C PHE A 209 -4.33 0.05 37.80
N ASN A 210 -3.28 0.26 38.60
CA ASN A 210 -2.04 0.85 38.10
C ASN A 210 -1.08 -0.19 37.51
N CYS A 211 -1.46 -0.79 36.38
CA CYS A 211 -0.71 -1.87 35.77
C CYS A 211 0.21 -1.42 34.62
N PRO A 212 1.49 -1.83 34.60
CA PRO A 212 2.42 -1.44 33.53
C PRO A 212 1.99 -1.88 32.12
N GLN A 213 1.28 -2.99 32.02
CA GLN A 213 0.77 -3.54 30.76
C GLN A 213 -0.55 -2.91 30.27
N GLY A 214 -1.11 -1.96 31.02
CA GLY A 214 -2.45 -1.41 30.78
C GLY A 214 -3.52 -2.02 31.69
N GLY A 215 -4.70 -1.42 31.66
CA GLY A 215 -5.86 -1.78 32.48
C GLY A 215 -6.76 -2.84 31.84
N SER A 216 -7.91 -3.11 32.47
CA SER A 216 -8.95 -3.97 31.89
C SER A 216 -9.53 -3.40 30.59
N LYS A 217 -10.18 -4.24 29.78
CA LYS A 217 -10.79 -3.85 28.50
C LYS A 217 -12.21 -4.36 28.37
N TYR A 218 -13.06 -3.50 27.83
CA TYR A 218 -14.47 -3.80 27.55
C TYR A 218 -14.74 -3.67 26.06
N CYS A 219 -15.62 -4.52 25.53
CA CYS A 219 -16.07 -4.40 24.14
C CYS A 219 -16.81 -3.08 23.92
N GLY A 220 -16.54 -2.45 22.80
CA GLY A 220 -17.14 -1.17 22.43
C GLY A 220 -16.28 -0.45 21.39
N GLN A 221 -16.88 0.53 20.71
CA GLN A 221 -16.12 1.44 19.86
C GLN A 221 -15.02 2.11 20.69
N ASN A 222 -13.82 2.23 20.14
CA ASN A 222 -12.62 2.80 20.78
C ASN A 222 -12.74 4.32 21.08
N ASN A 223 -13.78 4.69 21.83
CA ASN A 223 -14.16 6.02 22.26
C ASN A 223 -14.01 6.09 23.77
N CYS A 224 -13.40 7.16 24.25
CA CYS A 224 -13.24 7.46 25.67
C CYS A 224 -13.27 8.98 25.86
N GLY A 225 -13.51 9.43 27.09
CA GLY A 225 -13.41 10.83 27.49
C GLY A 225 -14.71 11.64 27.40
N LYS A 226 -15.76 11.15 26.73
CA LYS A 226 -17.06 11.82 26.62
C LYS A 226 -17.96 11.54 27.81
N LYS A 227 -19.02 12.33 27.97
CA LYS A 227 -20.00 12.16 29.05
C LYS A 227 -20.62 10.76 29.02
N ASN A 228 -20.64 10.09 30.18
CA ASN A 228 -21.06 8.70 30.37
C ASN A 228 -20.18 7.63 29.68
N GLU A 229 -19.01 7.99 29.15
CA GLU A 229 -18.03 7.05 28.61
C GLU A 229 -16.86 6.83 29.59
N PRO A 230 -16.06 5.77 29.43
CA PRO A 230 -14.83 5.59 30.19
C PRO A 230 -13.87 6.77 30.01
N ALA A 231 -13.14 7.12 31.06
CA ALA A 231 -12.08 8.14 30.93
C ALA A 231 -10.90 7.59 30.13
N CYS A 232 -10.30 8.40 29.25
CA CYS A 232 -9.15 7.95 28.45
C CYS A 232 -7.91 7.79 29.34
N PRO A 233 -7.18 6.66 29.27
CA PRO A 233 -5.97 6.46 30.06
C PRO A 233 -4.88 7.45 29.66
N ARG A 234 -4.27 8.14 30.65
CA ARG A 234 -3.17 9.11 30.42
C ARG A 234 -1.76 8.48 30.39
N GLY A 235 -1.68 7.16 30.38
CA GLY A 235 -0.42 6.39 30.31
C GLY A 235 0.34 6.31 31.65
N TYR A 236 1.03 5.19 31.87
CA TYR A 236 1.69 4.83 33.13
C TYR A 236 2.73 5.87 33.63
N LYS A 237 3.36 6.64 32.73
CA LYS A 237 4.36 7.67 33.11
C LYS A 237 3.77 8.90 33.81
N VAL A 238 2.51 9.24 33.54
CA VAL A 238 1.81 10.34 34.25
C VAL A 238 1.41 9.89 35.67
N LEU A 239 1.36 8.57 35.89
CA LEU A 239 0.81 7.89 37.04
C LEU A 239 1.85 7.44 38.07
N GLY A 240 2.98 8.14 38.21
CA GLY A 240 4.09 7.83 39.13
C GLY A 240 3.73 7.66 40.63
N SER A 241 2.44 7.64 40.97
CA SER A 241 1.85 7.18 42.23
C SER A 241 1.97 5.67 42.42
N LYS A 242 2.36 5.22 43.63
CA LYS A 242 2.37 3.81 44.06
C LYS A 242 0.96 3.28 44.43
N LEU A 243 -0.10 3.94 43.97
CA LEU A 243 -1.47 3.59 44.34
C LEU A 243 -1.89 2.31 43.58
N ALA A 244 -2.37 1.32 44.31
CA ALA A 244 -2.80 0.04 43.75
C ALA A 244 -4.10 0.17 42.92
N SER A 245 -4.95 1.15 43.23
CA SER A 245 -6.15 1.51 42.47
C SER A 245 -6.03 2.94 41.95
N LEU A 246 -6.41 3.13 40.69
CA LEU A 246 -6.48 4.43 40.02
C LEU A 246 -7.92 4.96 39.94
N CYS A 247 -8.90 4.17 40.38
CA CYS A 247 -10.31 4.54 40.38
C CYS A 247 -10.69 5.26 41.68
N PHE A 248 -10.69 6.58 41.64
CA PHE A 248 -11.27 7.47 42.65
C PHE A 248 -11.73 8.77 41.96
N ASP A 249 -12.66 9.48 42.60
CA ASP A 249 -13.24 10.70 42.02
C ASP A 249 -12.17 11.79 41.84
N GLY A 250 -12.15 12.41 40.67
CA GLY A 250 -11.13 13.39 40.30
C GLY A 250 -9.75 12.79 40.01
N SER A 251 -9.64 11.46 39.86
CA SER A 251 -8.37 10.81 39.54
C SER A 251 -7.73 11.38 38.28
N PRO A 252 -6.44 11.78 38.33
CA PRO A 252 -5.71 12.31 37.19
C PRO A 252 -5.27 11.23 36.20
N ALA A 253 -5.55 9.96 36.51
CA ALA A 253 -5.23 8.81 35.67
C ALA A 253 -6.06 8.76 34.37
N GLY A 254 -7.27 9.32 34.42
CA GLY A 254 -8.18 9.45 33.30
C GLY A 254 -8.21 10.87 32.74
N PHE A 255 -8.36 10.98 31.43
CA PHE A 255 -8.70 12.21 30.72
C PHE A 255 -10.18 12.20 30.34
N CYS A 256 -10.87 13.31 30.63
CA CYS A 256 -12.22 13.61 30.17
C CYS A 256 -12.21 14.90 29.35
N GLU A 257 -13.18 15.06 28.45
CA GLU A 257 -13.38 16.28 27.68
C GLU A 257 -13.60 17.50 28.59
N PRO A 258 -13.29 18.73 28.12
CA PRO A 258 -13.49 19.96 28.89
C PRO A 258 -14.90 20.08 29.45
N GLY A 259 -15.01 20.36 30.75
CA GLY A 259 -16.29 20.49 31.45
C GLY A 259 -16.78 19.21 32.15
N LEU A 260 -16.12 18.08 31.92
CA LEU A 260 -16.40 16.81 32.60
C LEU A 260 -15.31 16.47 33.64
N LYS A 261 -15.67 15.68 34.65
CA LYS A 261 -14.76 15.19 35.68
C LYS A 261 -14.71 13.66 35.68
N THR A 262 -13.59 13.10 36.10
CA THR A 262 -13.45 11.67 36.34
C THR A 262 -14.22 11.28 37.60
N TYR A 263 -14.99 10.21 37.52
CA TYR A 263 -15.77 9.64 38.61
C TYR A 263 -15.54 8.12 38.66
N CYS A 264 -15.38 7.55 39.85
CA CYS A 264 -15.21 6.12 40.02
C CYS A 264 -16.57 5.43 40.14
N ASN A 265 -16.93 4.62 39.13
CA ASN A 265 -18.22 3.94 39.14
C ASN A 265 -18.22 2.67 40.01
N LYS A 266 -19.40 2.04 40.16
CA LYS A 266 -19.58 0.81 40.95
C LYS A 266 -18.80 -0.41 40.43
N LYS A 267 -18.26 -0.36 39.20
CA LYS A 267 -17.41 -1.40 38.62
C LYS A 267 -15.92 -1.11 38.83
N ASN A 268 -15.57 -0.11 39.65
CA ASN A 268 -14.20 0.36 39.89
C ASN A 268 -13.47 0.79 38.61
N ILE A 269 -14.19 1.43 37.68
CA ILE A 269 -13.60 2.06 36.50
C ILE A 269 -13.88 3.57 36.49
N LEU A 270 -12.93 4.36 35.98
CA LEU A 270 -13.14 5.79 35.79
C LEU A 270 -14.06 6.07 34.60
N VAL A 271 -15.11 6.85 34.84
CA VAL A 271 -16.04 7.36 33.83
C VAL A 271 -16.07 8.89 33.86
N CYS A 272 -16.45 9.52 32.76
CA CYS A 272 -16.54 10.97 32.64
C CYS A 272 -17.98 11.45 32.88
N LEU A 273 -18.18 12.34 33.84
CA LEU A 273 -19.48 12.93 34.21
C LEU A 273 -19.46 14.45 34.24
#